data_AF-A0A3D1RGL1-F1
#
_entry.id   AF-A0A3D1RGL1-F1
#
_cell.length_a   1.000
_cell.length_b   1.000
_cell.length_c   1.000
_cell.angle_alpha   90.00
_cell.angle_beta   90.00
_cell.angle_gamma   90.00
#
_symmetry.space_group_name_H-M   'P 1'
#
loop_
_entity.id
_entity.type
_entity.pdbx_description
1 polymer ?
#
loop_
_entity_poly.entity_id
_entity_poly.type
_entity_poly.pdbx_seq_one_letter_code
_entity_poly.pdbx_strand_id
1 'polypeptide(L)'
;MTKKEIPVQLKAADPEKKLKLVLNMFLAGMAFLFALVLLFFFMKLVFGVLRYMSWLDYVFAVFMVCVPAVLFVTAFSIFFRRTLMYPVKPVRLISLAILGPAIVGWLVLFIRDIIHFFQSHKIDIGHYWSYEKTWLVSSVALIFILGVVQALSLPREPDWMEKAAQKDLHID
;
A
#
# COMPACT_ATOMS: atom_id res chain seq x y z
N MET A 1 -44.83 35.64 -6.51
CA MET A 1 -43.38 35.70 -6.15
C MET A 1 -42.67 34.63 -6.94
N THR A 2 -42.04 35.02 -8.04
CA THR A 2 -41.39 34.13 -9.01
C THR A 2 -39.98 33.77 -8.55
N LYS A 3 -39.74 32.46 -8.40
CA LYS A 3 -38.48 31.84 -7.98
C LYS A 3 -37.41 32.17 -9.02
N LYS A 4 -36.42 32.97 -8.64
CA LYS A 4 -35.22 33.25 -9.46
C LYS A 4 -34.41 31.95 -9.59
N GLU A 5 -34.43 31.36 -10.77
CA GLU A 5 -33.49 30.30 -11.13
C GLU A 5 -32.09 30.89 -11.15
N ILE A 6 -31.22 30.38 -10.27
CA ILE A 6 -29.81 30.74 -10.24
C ILE A 6 -29.15 29.87 -11.31
N PRO A 7 -28.64 30.42 -12.42
CA PRO A 7 -27.90 29.62 -13.37
C PRO A 7 -26.62 29.14 -12.68
N VAL A 8 -26.43 27.82 -12.68
CA VAL A 8 -25.19 27.16 -12.29
C VAL A 8 -24.11 27.63 -13.26
N GLN A 9 -23.45 28.72 -12.88
CA GLN A 9 -22.23 29.17 -13.51
C GLN A 9 -21.22 28.04 -13.30
N LEU A 10 -20.98 27.22 -14.33
CA LEU A 10 -19.74 26.48 -14.45
C LEU A 10 -18.63 27.54 -14.41
N LYS A 11 -18.09 27.75 -13.21
CA LYS A 11 -16.92 28.59 -12.99
C LYS A 11 -15.80 27.97 -13.81
N ALA A 12 -15.57 28.53 -15.00
CA ALA A 12 -14.47 28.13 -15.87
C ALA A 12 -13.21 28.12 -15.01
N ALA A 13 -12.63 26.93 -14.81
CA ALA A 13 -11.47 26.78 -13.94
C ALA A 13 -10.35 27.66 -14.48
N ASP A 14 -9.97 28.68 -13.70
CA ASP A 14 -9.00 29.71 -14.07
C ASP A 14 -7.78 29.08 -14.77
N PRO A 15 -7.42 29.51 -16.00
CA PRO A 15 -6.32 28.92 -16.76
C PRO A 15 -5.00 28.96 -15.98
N GLU A 16 -4.81 29.98 -15.14
CA GLU A 16 -3.67 30.12 -14.23
C GLU A 16 -3.59 29.01 -13.18
N LYS A 17 -4.74 28.53 -12.67
CA LYS A 17 -4.77 27.42 -11.69
C LYS A 17 -4.41 26.10 -12.34
N LYS A 18 -4.87 25.84 -13.57
CA LYS A 18 -4.50 24.63 -14.32
C LYS A 18 -3.00 24.62 -14.64
N LEU A 19 -2.46 25.77 -15.06
CA LEU A 19 -1.04 25.92 -15.35
C LEU A 19 -0.18 25.70 -14.10
N LYS A 20 -0.56 26.29 -12.94
CA LYS A 20 0.13 26.06 -11.67
C LYS A 20 0.08 24.60 -11.21
N LEU A 21 -1.05 23.91 -11.43
CA LEU A 21 -1.18 22.50 -11.06
C LEU A 21 -0.24 21.63 -11.90
N VAL A 22 -0.22 21.83 -13.22
CA VAL A 22 0.65 21.11 -14.15
C VAL A 22 2.12 21.39 -13.85
N LEU A 23 2.48 22.66 -13.60
CA LEU A 23 3.84 23.05 -13.24
C LEU A 23 4.27 22.40 -11.92
N ASN A 24 3.42 22.39 -10.89
CA ASN A 24 3.73 21.75 -9.62
C ASN A 24 3.87 20.23 -9.75
N MET A 25 3.04 19.58 -10.57
CA MET A 25 3.17 18.15 -10.85
C MET A 25 4.48 17.84 -11.60
N PHE A 26 4.85 18.67 -12.57
CA PHE A 26 6.12 18.55 -13.29
C PHE A 26 7.32 18.78 -12.38
N LEU A 27 7.27 19.83 -11.54
CA LEU A 27 8.32 20.17 -10.60
C LEU A 27 8.47 19.10 -9.50
N ALA A 28 7.36 18.53 -9.03
CA ALA A 28 7.39 17.41 -8.10
C ALA A 28 8.00 16.16 -8.74
N GLY A 29 7.67 15.86 -9.99
CA GLY A 29 8.30 14.77 -10.75
C GLY A 29 9.81 14.99 -10.93
N MET A 30 10.22 16.20 -11.29
CA MET A 30 11.63 16.56 -11.45
C MET A 30 12.38 16.56 -10.10
N ALA A 31 11.77 17.04 -9.03
CA ALA A 31 12.33 16.98 -7.68
C ALA A 31 12.47 15.55 -7.18
N PHE A 32 11.53 14.67 -7.51
CA PHE A 32 11.61 13.24 -7.20
C PHE A 32 12.76 12.56 -7.96
N LEU A 33 12.91 12.83 -9.26
CA LEU A 33 14.05 12.34 -10.04
C LEU A 33 15.38 12.87 -9.50
N PHE A 34 15.42 14.15 -9.13
CA PHE A 34 16.60 14.77 -8.55
C PHE A 34 16.95 14.17 -7.18
N ALA A 35 15.95 13.91 -6.32
CA ALA A 35 16.13 13.25 -5.04
C ALA A 35 16.68 11.82 -5.21
N LEU A 36 16.23 11.08 -6.22
CA LEU A 36 16.79 9.78 -6.58
C LEU A 36 18.27 9.89 -6.99
N VAL A 37 18.61 10.85 -7.86
CA VAL A 37 20.01 11.08 -8.27
C VAL A 37 20.88 11.44 -7.07
N LEU A 38 20.40 12.30 -6.17
CA LEU A 38 21.09 12.67 -4.93
C LEU A 38 21.29 11.49 -4.00
N LEU A 39 20.26 10.65 -3.81
CA LEU A 39 20.34 9.43 -3.04
C LEU A 39 21.44 8.50 -3.60
N PHE A 40 21.47 8.28 -4.92
CA PHE A 40 22.50 7.47 -5.57
C PHE A 40 23.89 8.09 -5.48
N PHE A 41 24.00 9.42 -5.57
CA PHE A 41 25.27 10.13 -5.39
C PHE A 41 25.80 9.98 -3.96
N PHE A 42 24.93 10.10 -2.95
CA PHE A 42 25.28 9.87 -1.56
C PHE A 42 25.67 8.41 -1.31
N MET A 43 24.95 7.45 -1.88
CA MET A 43 25.34 6.03 -1.80
C MET A 43 26.72 5.78 -2.43
N LYS A 44 27.02 6.41 -3.58
CA LYS A 44 28.34 6.34 -4.22
C LYS A 44 29.44 6.90 -3.32
N LEU A 45 29.17 8.03 -2.66
CA LEU A 45 30.16 8.76 -1.86
C LEU A 45 30.42 8.11 -0.49
N VAL A 46 29.39 7.54 0.13
CA VAL A 46 29.47 6.89 1.45
C VAL A 46 30.04 5.48 1.36
N PHE A 47 29.69 4.70 0.32
CA PHE A 47 30.00 3.27 0.30
C PHE A 47 31.15 2.88 -0.65
N GLY A 48 31.59 3.73 -1.59
CA GLY A 48 32.67 3.36 -2.52
C GLY A 48 32.37 2.12 -3.40
N VAL A 49 31.09 1.74 -3.48
CA VAL A 49 30.58 0.46 -4.00
C VAL A 49 30.53 0.37 -5.54
N LEU A 50 30.79 1.47 -6.26
CA LEU A 50 30.59 1.54 -7.71
C LEU A 50 31.72 0.96 -8.58
N ARG A 51 32.67 0.20 -8.02
CA ARG A 51 33.84 -0.27 -8.79
C ARG A 51 33.68 -1.62 -9.50
N TYR A 52 32.64 -2.41 -9.21
CA TYR A 52 32.55 -3.80 -9.71
C TYR A 52 31.30 -4.14 -10.54
N MET A 53 30.26 -3.31 -10.52
CA MET A 53 29.00 -3.58 -11.23
C MET A 53 28.36 -2.31 -11.78
N SER A 54 27.53 -2.46 -12.83
CA SER A 54 26.76 -1.34 -13.38
C SER A 54 25.84 -0.79 -12.30
N TRP A 55 25.81 0.53 -12.15
CA TRP A 55 24.95 1.20 -11.18
C TRP A 55 23.47 0.85 -11.40
N LEU A 56 23.06 0.59 -12.65
CA LEU A 56 21.70 0.16 -13.00
C LEU A 56 21.32 -1.17 -12.36
N ASP A 57 22.26 -2.11 -12.26
CA ASP A 57 21.99 -3.42 -11.67
C ASP A 57 21.77 -3.31 -10.15
N TYR A 58 22.49 -2.39 -9.49
CA TYR A 58 22.23 -2.05 -8.08
C TYR A 58 20.84 -1.45 -7.88
N VAL A 59 20.44 -0.50 -8.73
CA VAL A 59 19.10 0.10 -8.68
C VAL A 59 18.04 -0.97 -8.87
N PHE A 60 18.21 -1.83 -9.86
CA PHE A 60 17.30 -2.93 -10.14
C PHE A 60 17.18 -3.90 -8.96
N ALA A 61 18.30 -4.29 -8.37
CA ALA A 61 18.30 -5.23 -7.25
C ALA A 61 17.69 -4.63 -5.97
N VAL A 62 17.99 -3.38 -5.64
CA VAL A 62 17.32 -2.66 -4.53
C VAL A 62 15.81 -2.56 -4.79
N PHE A 63 15.42 -2.22 -6.02
CA PHE A 63 14.01 -2.18 -6.40
C PHE A 63 13.33 -3.53 -6.20
N MET A 64 13.96 -4.63 -6.67
CA MET A 64 13.45 -5.98 -6.48
C MET A 64 13.29 -6.32 -4.99
N VAL A 65 14.28 -6.06 -4.13
CA VAL A 65 14.17 -6.30 -2.68
C VAL A 65 13.02 -5.51 -2.05
N CYS A 66 12.76 -4.29 -2.52
CA CYS A 66 11.67 -3.45 -2.00
C CYS A 66 10.27 -3.92 -2.42
N VAL A 67 10.09 -4.48 -3.62
CA VAL A 67 8.76 -4.82 -4.18
C VAL A 67 7.92 -5.72 -3.26
N PRO A 68 8.38 -6.91 -2.81
CA PRO A 68 7.56 -7.78 -1.99
C PRO A 68 7.26 -7.15 -0.63
N ALA A 69 8.26 -6.52 0.01
CA ALA A 69 8.06 -5.85 1.28
C ALA A 69 6.98 -4.75 1.20
N VAL A 70 7.08 -3.86 0.21
CA VAL A 70 6.10 -2.78 0.02
C VAL A 70 4.71 -3.33 -0.29
N LEU A 71 4.60 -4.33 -1.16
CA LEU A 71 3.33 -4.94 -1.54
C LEU A 71 2.63 -5.56 -0.33
N PHE A 72 3.33 -6.42 0.43
CA PHE A 72 2.71 -7.14 1.54
C PHE A 72 2.48 -6.25 2.75
N VAL A 73 3.42 -5.35 3.11
CA VAL A 73 3.19 -4.39 4.19
C VAL A 73 1.97 -3.52 3.88
N THR A 74 1.82 -3.06 2.64
CA THR A 74 0.65 -2.26 2.23
C THR A 74 -0.63 -3.09 2.31
N ALA A 75 -0.65 -4.30 1.76
CA ALA A 75 -1.82 -5.17 1.79
C ALA A 75 -2.24 -5.48 3.23
N PHE A 76 -1.31 -5.91 4.09
CA PHE A 76 -1.60 -6.17 5.49
C PHE A 76 -2.02 -4.92 6.25
N SER A 77 -1.44 -3.75 5.95
CA SER A 77 -1.84 -2.48 6.56
C SER A 77 -3.27 -2.08 6.20
N ILE A 78 -3.69 -2.30 4.94
CA ILE A 78 -5.07 -2.06 4.51
C ILE A 78 -6.03 -3.00 5.26
N PHE A 79 -5.71 -4.29 5.32
CA PHE A 79 -6.52 -5.26 6.07
C PHE A 79 -6.56 -4.95 7.56
N PHE A 80 -5.44 -4.54 8.16
CA PHE A 80 -5.36 -4.16 9.56
C PHE A 80 -6.27 -2.97 9.87
N ARG A 81 -6.20 -1.90 9.06
CA ARG A 81 -7.06 -0.73 9.21
C ARG A 81 -8.55 -1.06 9.06
N ARG A 82 -8.90 -1.92 8.09
CA ARG A 82 -10.29 -2.41 7.93
C ARG A 82 -10.75 -3.24 9.12
N THR A 83 -9.87 -4.09 9.64
CA THR A 83 -10.16 -4.99 10.76
C THR A 83 -10.43 -4.21 12.05
N LEU A 84 -9.76 -3.07 12.29
CA LEU A 84 -10.02 -2.23 13.47
C LEU A 84 -11.50 -1.80 13.59
N MET A 85 -12.14 -1.53 12.45
CA MET A 85 -13.55 -1.12 12.38
C MET A 85 -14.52 -2.31 12.24
N TYR A 86 -14.03 -3.55 12.34
CA TYR A 86 -14.85 -4.74 12.09
C TYR A 86 -15.84 -5.00 13.26
N PRO A 87 -17.14 -5.27 12.98
CA PRO A 87 -18.19 -5.27 14.02
C PRO A 87 -18.11 -6.48 14.95
N VAL A 88 -17.68 -7.65 14.46
CA VAL A 88 -17.65 -8.90 15.23
C VAL A 88 -16.39 -8.96 16.09
N LYS A 89 -16.54 -8.75 17.41
CA LYS A 89 -15.44 -8.69 18.39
C LYS A 89 -14.45 -9.88 18.34
N PRO A 90 -14.87 -11.16 18.34
CA PRO A 90 -13.92 -12.28 18.33
C PRO A 90 -13.12 -12.35 17.04
N VAL A 91 -13.78 -12.19 15.90
CA VAL A 91 -13.14 -12.21 14.57
C VAL A 91 -12.15 -11.05 14.43
N ARG A 92 -12.51 -9.87 14.96
CA ARG A 92 -11.62 -8.71 15.01
C ARG A 92 -10.35 -9.00 15.81
N LEU A 93 -10.48 -9.55 17.01
CA LEU A 93 -9.33 -9.80 17.88
C LEU A 93 -8.36 -10.81 17.26
N ILE A 94 -8.88 -11.92 16.74
CA ILE A 94 -8.08 -12.96 16.09
C ILE A 94 -7.39 -12.40 14.85
N SER A 95 -8.12 -11.66 14.01
CA SER A 95 -7.56 -11.04 12.81
C SER A 95 -6.45 -10.04 13.14
N LEU A 96 -6.62 -9.21 14.17
CA LEU A 96 -5.56 -8.27 14.61
C LEU A 96 -4.34 -8.99 15.18
N ALA A 97 -4.55 -10.05 15.97
CA ALA A 97 -3.48 -10.86 16.52
C ALA A 97 -2.65 -11.58 15.44
N ILE A 98 -3.23 -11.83 14.27
CA ILE A 98 -2.55 -12.42 13.12
C ILE A 98 -1.89 -11.33 12.25
N LEU A 99 -2.61 -10.26 11.94
CA LEU A 99 -2.14 -9.19 11.05
C LEU A 99 -0.98 -8.38 11.65
N GLY A 100 -1.00 -8.14 12.96
CA GLY A 100 0.07 -7.41 13.64
C GLY A 100 1.45 -8.08 13.45
N PRO A 101 1.62 -9.35 13.88
CA PRO A 101 2.85 -10.11 13.65
C PRO A 101 3.21 -10.26 12.17
N ALA A 102 2.24 -10.36 11.26
CA ALA A 102 2.51 -10.42 9.83
C ALA A 102 3.18 -9.13 9.31
N ILE A 103 2.68 -7.95 9.71
CA ILE A 103 3.30 -6.65 9.37
C ILE A 103 4.71 -6.56 9.95
N VAL A 104 4.87 -6.91 11.24
CA VAL A 104 6.18 -6.87 11.92
C VAL A 104 7.15 -7.84 11.24
N GLY A 105 6.72 -9.06 10.90
CA GLY A 105 7.53 -10.05 10.20
C GLY A 105 8.03 -9.54 8.85
N TRP A 106 7.16 -8.91 8.06
CA TRP A 106 7.55 -8.29 6.79
C TRP A 106 8.54 -7.12 6.97
N LEU A 107 8.37 -6.29 8.00
CA LEU A 107 9.34 -5.23 8.32
C LEU A 107 10.71 -5.80 8.72
N VAL A 108 10.74 -6.85 9.53
CA VAL A 108 11.98 -7.52 9.95
C VAL A 108 12.69 -8.14 8.75
N LEU A 109 11.97 -8.84 7.88
CA LEU A 109 12.54 -9.42 6.66
C LEU A 109 13.08 -8.34 5.72
N PHE A 110 12.35 -7.24 5.56
CA PHE A 110 12.79 -6.12 4.74
C PHE A 110 14.10 -5.52 5.26
N ILE A 111 14.18 -5.21 6.55
CA ILE A 111 15.40 -4.67 7.17
C ILE A 111 16.56 -5.65 7.00
N ARG A 112 16.31 -6.95 7.23
CA ARG A 112 17.32 -8.00 7.09
C ARG A 112 17.83 -8.12 5.65
N ASP A 113 16.94 -8.08 4.67
CA ASP A 113 17.30 -8.19 3.26
C ASP A 113 18.07 -6.96 2.77
N ILE A 114 17.72 -5.76 3.26
CA ILE A 114 18.49 -4.53 3.00
C ILE A 114 19.90 -4.64 3.58
N ILE A 115 20.05 -5.09 4.83
CA ILE A 115 21.37 -5.30 5.45
C ILE A 115 22.17 -6.34 4.65
N HIS A 116 21.54 -7.46 4.28
CA HIS A 116 22.18 -8.53 3.53
C HIS A 116 22.58 -8.09 2.11
N PHE A 117 21.78 -7.24 1.47
CA PHE A 117 22.10 -6.61 0.19
C PHE A 117 23.40 -5.81 0.28
N PHE A 118 23.51 -4.93 1.29
CA PHE A 118 24.70 -4.11 1.51
C PHE A 118 25.94 -4.90 1.93
N GLN A 119 25.78 -6.08 2.53
CA GLN A 119 26.91 -6.93 2.93
C GLN A 119 27.40 -7.83 1.79
N SER A 120 26.48 -8.49 1.09
CA SER A 120 26.81 -9.55 0.13
C SER A 120 26.94 -9.07 -1.32
N HIS A 121 26.37 -7.92 -1.66
CA HIS A 121 26.36 -7.34 -3.01
C HIS A 121 25.82 -8.31 -4.09
N LYS A 122 25.05 -9.32 -3.70
CA LYS A 122 24.49 -10.32 -4.61
C LYS A 122 23.22 -9.76 -5.25
N ILE A 123 23.09 -9.83 -6.56
CA ILE A 123 21.87 -9.38 -7.27
C ILE A 123 20.90 -10.52 -7.57
N ASP A 124 21.29 -11.76 -7.29
CA ASP A 124 20.38 -12.89 -7.35
C ASP A 124 19.30 -12.78 -6.25
N ILE A 125 18.05 -12.75 -6.71
CA ILE A 125 16.87 -12.61 -5.84
C ILE A 125 16.67 -13.82 -4.92
N GLY A 126 17.19 -14.99 -5.30
CA GLY A 126 17.01 -16.24 -4.53
C GLY A 126 17.70 -16.24 -3.17
N HIS A 127 18.53 -15.25 -2.88
CA HIS A 127 19.25 -15.12 -1.62
C HIS A 127 18.51 -14.29 -0.57
N TYR A 128 17.43 -13.60 -0.95
CA TYR A 128 16.64 -12.76 -0.06
C TYR A 128 15.49 -13.54 0.56
N TRP A 129 15.28 -13.33 1.85
CA TRP A 129 14.26 -14.05 2.60
C TRP A 129 12.84 -13.59 2.21
N SER A 130 12.69 -12.35 1.77
CA SER A 130 11.43 -11.84 1.17
C SER A 130 10.98 -12.61 -0.08
N TYR A 131 11.91 -13.32 -0.74
CA TYR A 131 11.64 -14.16 -1.90
C TYR A 131 11.54 -15.66 -1.57
N GLU A 132 11.62 -16.01 -0.30
CA GLU A 132 11.41 -17.38 0.14
C GLU A 132 9.97 -17.80 -0.17
N LYS A 133 9.83 -18.93 -0.87
CA LYS A 133 8.56 -19.35 -1.49
C LYS A 133 7.50 -19.63 -0.44
N THR A 134 7.87 -20.28 0.67
CA THR A 134 6.90 -20.62 1.72
C THR A 134 6.35 -19.36 2.40
N TRP A 135 7.19 -18.34 2.61
CA TRP A 135 6.79 -17.06 3.18
C TRP A 135 5.84 -16.27 2.26
N LEU A 136 6.16 -16.21 0.96
CA LEU A 136 5.32 -15.56 -0.04
C LEU A 136 3.94 -16.23 -0.15
N VAL A 137 3.93 -17.55 -0.32
CA VAL A 137 2.67 -18.32 -0.44
C VAL A 137 1.84 -18.19 0.83
N SER A 138 2.47 -18.30 2.01
CA SER A 138 1.78 -18.14 3.29
C SER A 138 1.18 -16.75 3.44
N SER A 139 1.88 -15.69 3.00
CA SER A 139 1.38 -14.32 3.08
C SER A 139 0.12 -14.12 2.21
N VAL A 140 0.11 -14.65 0.99
CA VAL A 140 -1.06 -14.60 0.10
C VAL A 140 -2.22 -15.40 0.69
N ALA A 141 -1.95 -16.63 1.14
CA ALA A 141 -2.96 -17.50 1.74
C ALA A 141 -3.59 -16.86 2.99
N LEU A 142 -2.78 -16.21 3.83
CA LEU A 142 -3.24 -15.54 5.04
C LEU A 142 -4.19 -14.38 4.73
N ILE A 143 -3.85 -13.54 3.76
CA ILE A 143 -4.74 -12.44 3.30
C ILE A 143 -6.06 -13.01 2.78
N PHE A 144 -5.98 -14.07 1.96
CA PHE A 144 -7.15 -14.70 1.37
C PHE A 144 -8.08 -15.30 2.44
N ILE A 145 -7.55 -16.11 3.35
CA ILE A 145 -8.32 -16.75 4.42
C ILE A 145 -8.93 -15.71 5.35
N LEU A 146 -8.16 -14.69 5.77
CA LEU A 146 -8.69 -13.60 6.60
C LEU A 146 -9.82 -12.86 5.88
N GLY A 147 -9.67 -12.59 4.58
CA GLY A 147 -10.72 -11.99 3.77
C GLY A 147 -12.00 -12.82 3.74
N VAL A 148 -11.88 -14.14 3.55
CA VAL A 148 -13.04 -15.06 3.56
C VAL A 148 -13.71 -15.11 4.94
N VAL A 149 -12.93 -15.25 6.02
CA VAL A 149 -13.47 -15.27 7.39
C VAL A 149 -14.20 -13.97 7.72
N GLN A 150 -13.63 -12.83 7.32
CA GLN A 150 -14.27 -11.52 7.49
C GLN A 150 -15.49 -11.32 6.59
N ALA A 151 -15.57 -11.96 5.43
CA ALA A 151 -16.77 -11.91 4.60
C ALA A 151 -17.91 -12.75 5.21
N LEU A 152 -17.61 -13.97 5.65
CA LEU A 152 -18.60 -14.92 6.18
C LEU A 152 -19.15 -14.56 7.55
N SER A 153 -18.40 -13.78 8.34
CA SER A 153 -18.82 -13.42 9.70
C SER A 153 -19.72 -12.18 9.75
N LEU A 154 -19.93 -11.49 8.61
CA LEU A 154 -20.84 -10.35 8.56
C LEU A 154 -22.29 -10.84 8.66
N PRO A 155 -23.16 -10.13 9.41
CA PRO A 155 -24.58 -10.44 9.43
C PRO A 155 -25.15 -10.32 8.01
N ARG A 156 -26.09 -11.21 7.67
CA ARG A 156 -26.81 -11.17 6.39
C ARG A 156 -27.47 -9.80 6.24
N GLU A 157 -27.18 -9.09 5.15
CA GLU A 157 -27.91 -7.86 4.84
C GLU A 157 -29.39 -8.19 4.58
N PRO A 158 -30.33 -7.40 5.15
CA PRO A 158 -31.75 -7.62 4.92
C PRO A 158 -32.06 -7.46 3.43
N ASP A 159 -32.97 -8.32 2.95
CA ASP A 159 -33.33 -8.37 1.54
C ASP A 159 -34.06 -7.08 1.13
N TRP A 160 -34.08 -6.76 -0.17
CA TRP A 160 -34.69 -5.51 -0.66
C TRP A 160 -36.18 -5.40 -0.31
N MET A 161 -36.89 -6.53 -0.20
CA MET A 161 -38.28 -6.58 0.27
C MET A 161 -38.40 -6.27 1.77
N GLU A 162 -37.46 -6.73 2.59
CA GLU A 162 -37.41 -6.43 4.02
C GLU A 162 -37.10 -4.94 4.24
N LYS A 163 -36.15 -4.39 3.47
CA LYS A 163 -35.83 -2.96 3.47
C LYS A 163 -37.02 -2.09 3.02
N ALA A 164 -37.80 -2.55 2.04
CA ALA A 164 -39.01 -1.85 1.60
C ALA A 164 -40.11 -1.89 2.68
N ALA A 165 -40.35 -3.05 3.28
CA ALA A 165 -41.34 -3.19 4.35
C ALA A 165 -40.99 -2.35 5.60
N GLN A 166 -39.72 -2.29 5.98
CA GLN A 166 -39.26 -1.49 7.12
C GLN A 166 -39.45 0.02 6.89
N LYS A 167 -39.27 0.48 5.65
CA LYS A 167 -39.47 1.87 5.24
C LYS A 167 -40.96 2.27 5.24
N ASP A 168 -41.84 1.36 4.82
CA ASP A 168 -43.29 1.59 4.80
C ASP A 168 -43.92 1.52 6.20
N LEU A 169 -43.29 0.82 7.15
CA LEU A 169 -43.78 0.67 8.52
C LEU A 169 -43.33 1.77 9.51
N HIS A 170 -42.46 2.71 9.11
CA HIS A 170 -41.89 3.75 9.99
C HIS A 170 -41.36 3.22 11.34
N ILE A 171 -40.84 1.98 11.36
CA ILE A 171 -40.20 1.43 12.55
C ILE A 171 -38.72 1.77 12.44
N ASP A 172 -38.30 2.78 13.19
CA ASP A 172 -36.91 3.18 13.40
C ASP A 172 -36.07 2.05 14.03
#